data_AF-A0A418T5Y5-F1
#
_entry.id   AF-A0A418T5Y5-F1
#
_cell.length_a   1.000
_cell.length_b   1.000
_cell.length_c   1.000
_cell.angle_alpha   90.00
_cell.angle_beta   90.00
_cell.angle_gamma   90.00
#
_symmetry.space_group_name_H-M   'P 1'
#
loop_
_entity.id
_entity.type
_entity.pdbx_description
1 polymer ?
#
loop_
_entity_poly.entity_id
_entity_poly.type
_entity_poly.pdbx_seq_one_letter_code
_entity_poly.pdbx_strand_id
1 'polypeptide(L)' 'MTYKCELRLNDENQELHIDTIEVDTIPRAGEYIVVVKRNETKRYKVAEVWHFIKGVQKIVLYVNHTGR' A
#
# COMPACT_ATOMS: atom_id res chain seq x y z
N MET A 1 10.06 -14.25 4.11
CA MET A 1 8.67 -14.23 4.59
C MET A 1 8.01 -13.06 3.89
N THR A 2 6.90 -13.29 3.19
CA THR A 2 6.17 -12.23 2.50
C THR A 2 5.03 -11.72 3.38
N TYR A 3 4.77 -10.42 3.32
CA TYR A 3 3.67 -9.76 4.02
C TYR A 3 2.57 -9.39 3.03
N LYS A 4 1.35 -9.83 3.32
CA LYS A 4 0.16 -9.44 2.55
C LYS A 4 -0.36 -8.11 3.08
N CYS A 5 -0.38 -7.09 2.22
CA CYS A 5 -0.72 -5.71 2.58
C CYS A 5 -1.88 -5.20 1.74
N GLU A 6 -2.86 -4.55 2.37
CA GLU A 6 -3.91 -3.79 1.67
C GLU A 6 -3.34 -2.42 1.27
N LEU A 7 -3.37 -2.06 -0.01
CA LEU A 7 -3.11 -0.70 -0.47
C LEU A 7 -4.39 0.12 -0.45
N ARG A 8 -4.35 1.28 0.21
CA ARG A 8 -5.44 2.26 0.22
C ARG A 8 -4.95 3.61 -0.29
N LEU A 9 -5.67 4.18 -1.24
CA LEU A 9 -5.44 5.55 -1.69
C LEU A 9 -5.98 6.49 -0.62
N ASN A 10 -5.14 7.40 -0.15
CA ASN A 10 -5.57 8.51 0.68
C ASN A 10 -5.95 9.68 -0.24
N ASP A 11 -7.19 9.69 -0.72
CA ASP A 11 -7.77 10.80 -1.48
C ASP A 11 -8.53 11.72 -0.52
N GLU A 12 -8.55 13.03 -0.79
CA GLU A 12 -9.01 14.08 0.15
C GLU A 12 -10.45 13.88 0.64
N ASN A 13 -11.24 13.07 -0.07
CA ASN A 13 -12.64 12.84 0.24
C ASN A 13 -12.97 11.39 0.65
N GLN A 14 -12.12 10.40 0.36
CA GLN A 14 -12.41 8.98 0.60
C GLN A 14 -11.14 8.11 0.69
N GLU A 15 -11.12 7.16 1.63
CA GLU A 15 -10.17 6.03 1.60
C GLU A 15 -10.60 5.00 0.55
N LEU A 16 -9.85 4.86 -0.53
CA LEU A 16 -10.17 3.88 -1.58
C LEU A 16 -9.27 2.65 -1.48
N HIS A 17 -9.83 1.45 -1.30
CA HIS A 17 -9.05 0.22 -1.47
C HIS A 17 -8.63 0.05 -2.94
N ILE A 18 -7.32 0.03 -3.21
CA ILE A 18 -6.78 -0.07 -4.56
C ILE A 18 -6.47 -1.52 -4.91
N ASP A 19 -5.75 -2.21 -4.04
CA ASP A 19 -5.25 -3.56 -4.30
C ASP A 19 -4.80 -4.26 -3.02
N THR A 20 -4.50 -5.54 -3.15
CA THR A 20 -3.73 -6.29 -2.14
C THR A 20 -2.42 -6.76 -2.77
N ILE A 21 -1.30 -6.41 -2.14
CA ILE A 21 0.04 -6.75 -2.61
C ILE A 21 0.77 -7.65 -1.62
N GLU A 22 1.79 -8.35 -2.10
CA GLU A 22 2.74 -9.05 -1.27
C GLU A 22 4.09 -8.33 -1.33
N VAL A 23 4.70 -8.11 -0.17
CA VAL A 23 6.01 -7.45 -0.06
C VAL A 23 6.93 -8.28 0.82
N ASP A 24 8.22 -8.33 0.48
CA ASP A 24 9.22 -9.00 1.33
C ASP A 24 9.55 -8.19 2.57
N THR A 25 9.33 -6.88 2.53
CA THR A 25 9.56 -5.96 3.64
C THR A 25 8.45 -4.92 3.67
N ILE A 26 7.90 -4.65 4.86
CA ILE A 26 6.89 -3.62 5.04
C ILE A 26 7.56 -2.25 4.79
N PRO A 27 7.13 -1.48 3.78
CA PRO A 27 7.73 -0.19 3.47
C PRO A 27 7.43 0.82 4.58
N ARG A 28 8.27 1.84 4.71
CA ARG A 28 8.10 2.96 5.64
C ARG A 28 7.37 4.12 4.98
N ALA A 29 6.76 4.98 5.79
CA ALA A 29 6.25 6.26 5.31
C ALA A 29 7.34 7.05 4.58
N GLY A 30 7.01 7.60 3.42
CA GLY A 30 7.92 8.29 2.51
C GLY A 30 8.53 7.42 1.41
N GLU A 31 8.55 6.09 1.57
CA GLU A 31 9.05 5.17 0.54
C GLU A 31 8.07 5.02 -0.61
N TYR A 32 8.53 4.37 -1.69
CA TYR A 32 7.74 4.17 -2.90
C TYR A 32 7.45 2.70 -3.12
N ILE A 33 6.23 2.41 -3.56
CA ILE A 33 5.80 1.07 -3.97
C ILE A 33 5.44 1.12 -5.44
N VAL A 34 5.86 0.10 -6.18
CA VAL A 34 5.50 -0.10 -7.58
C VAL A 34 4.57 -1.29 -7.67
N VAL A 35 3.38 -1.08 -8.24
CA VAL A 35 2.37 -2.11 -8.46
C VAL A 35 2.26 -2.34 -9.96
N VAL A 36 2.50 -3.57 -10.40
CA VAL A 36 2.38 -3.98 -11.80
C VAL A 36 1.14 -4.85 -11.95
N LYS A 37 0.15 -4.40 -12.73
CA LYS A 37 -1.11 -5.10 -12.95
C LYS A 37 -1.55 -4.98 -14.40
N ARG A 38 -1.73 -6.12 -15.08
CA ARG A 38 -2.26 -6.18 -16.46
C ARG A 38 -1.58 -5.18 -17.42
N ASN A 39 -0.25 -5.14 -17.42
CA ASN A 39 0.61 -4.21 -18.19
C ASN A 39 0.55 -2.72 -17.77
N GLU A 40 -0.20 -2.36 -16.73
CA GLU A 40 -0.08 -1.05 -16.09
C GLU A 40 0.93 -1.12 -14.95
N THR A 41 1.88 -0.19 -14.94
CA THR A 41 2.78 0.02 -13.80
C THR A 41 2.36 1.32 -13.11
N LYS A 42 1.98 1.23 -11.84
CA LYS A 42 1.63 2.39 -11.02
C LYS A 42 2.62 2.52 -9.88
N ARG A 43 3.07 3.75 -9.64
CA ARG A 43 3.93 4.09 -8.51
C ARG A 43 3.13 4.88 -7.50
N TYR A 44 3.29 4.52 -6.23
CA TYR A 44 2.66 5.20 -5.12
C TYR A 44 3.70 5.55 -4.06
N LYS A 45 3.51 6.68 -3.38
CA LYS A 45 4.31 7.07 -2.21
C LYS A 45 3.55 6.66 -0.96
N VAL A 46 4.21 5.94 -0.05
CA VAL A 46 3.62 5.56 1.23
C VAL A 46 3.46 6.80 2.09
N ALA A 47 2.23 7.08 2.50
CA ALA A 47 1.91 8.13 3.44
C ALA A 47 1.96 7.60 4.88
N GLU A 48 1.37 6.43 5.12
CA GLU A 48 1.27 5.84 6.45
C GLU A 48 1.19 4.31 6.38
N VAL A 49 1.58 3.66 7.48
CA VAL A 49 1.61 2.21 7.63
C VAL A 49 0.86 1.84 8.89
N TRP A 50 -0.23 1.08 8.75
CA TRP A 50 -1.00 0.58 9.87
C TRP A 50 -0.81 -0.93 9.97
N HIS A 51 -0.38 -1.39 11.15
CA HIS A 51 -0.11 -2.81 11.41
C HIS A 51 -0.88 -3.26 12.64
N PHE A 52 -1.89 -4.10 12.42
CA PHE A 52 -2.74 -4.66 13.46
C PHE A 52 -2.36 -6.11 13.72
N ILE A 53 -2.11 -6.43 15.00
CA ILE A 53 -1.76 -7.78 15.43
C ILE A 53 -2.76 -8.22 16.49
N LYS A 54 -3.81 -8.94 16.08
CA LYS A 54 -4.72 -9.64 16.99
C LYS A 54 -5.32 -10.87 16.31
N GLY A 55 -4.70 -12.04 16.52
CA GLY A 55 -5.13 -13.34 15.97
C GLY A 55 -4.89 -13.51 14.46
N VAL A 56 -5.01 -12.44 13.68
CA VAL A 56 -4.66 -12.37 12.26
C VAL A 56 -3.83 -11.10 12.04
N GLN A 57 -2.74 -11.22 11.31
CA GLN A 57 -1.92 -10.07 10.93
C GLN A 57 -2.60 -9.32 9.79
N LYS A 58 -2.89 -8.03 10.00
CA LYS A 58 -3.41 -7.14 8.95
C LYS A 58 -2.49 -5.94 8.82
N ILE A 59 -2.00 -5.72 7.60
CA ILE A 59 -1.16 -4.56 7.25
C ILE A 59 -1.90 -3.74 6.20
N VAL A 60 -2.04 -2.45 6.46
CA VAL A 60 -2.64 -1.47 5.54
C VAL A 60 -1.61 -0.41 5.23
N LEU A 61 -1.39 -0.16 3.94
CA LEU A 61 -0.49 0.85 3.42
C LEU A 61 -1.34 1.96 2.83
N TYR A 62 -1.35 3.11 3.47
CA TYR A 62 -1.95 4.32 2.93
C TYR A 62 -0.96 4.96 1.99
N VAL A 63 -1.39 5.22 0.77
CA VAL A 63 -0.52 5.70 -0.29
C VAL A 63 -1.13 6.86 -1.06
N ASN A 64 -0.26 7.69 -1.64
CA ASN A 64 -0.63 8.79 -2.52
C ASN A 64 -0.13 8.52 -3.93
N HIS A 65 -0.82 9.05 -4.94
CA HIS A 65 -0.29 9.07 -6.30
C HIS A 65 0.99 9.90 -6.35
N THR A 66 2.03 9.33 -6.94
CA THR A 66 3.11 10.14 -7.52
C THR A 66 2.63 10.50 -8.91
N GLY A 67 2.49 11.79 -9.24
CA GLY A 67 1.96 12.24 -10.54
C GLY A 67 2.59 11.55 -11.76
N ARG A 68 1.91 11.65 -12.91
CA ARG A 68 2.33 11.08 -14.21
C ARG A 68 3.75 11.51 -14.60
#